data_AF-A0A7J3DMG2-F1
#
_entry.id   AF-A0A7J3DMG2-F1
#
_cell.length_a   1.000
_cell.length_b   1.000
_cell.length_c   1.000
_cell.angle_alpha   90.00
_cell.angle_beta   90.00
_cell.angle_gamma   90.00
#
_symmetry.space_group_name_H-M   'P 1'
#
loop_
_entity.id
_entity.type
_entity.pdbx_description
1 polymer ?
#
loop_
_entity_poly.entity_id
_entity_poly.type
_entity_poly.pdbx_seq_one_letter_code
_entity_poly.pdbx_strand_id
1 'polypeptide(L)'
;MSLCKKIFPKIFAALLVLFLIASALASEEREIIQLSISYDINFNKVELSALKAMPGYLSEEEKPGNATIYLLSNEGTKLYEIRVAFIQPTVLISPPRIDTDTNTVIGDYNAIYPNEGLKQVNVPYYKQAASVKILFDKNKEFAFPIAERLCNNNNSCDEDESALSCKDCEADKQDGICVAAQDGICDPDCFRGVDPDCIPTAQTPTATQREPQVTPTPTQVSTEFSAISFIPILLAILLALLALLYYKKIKGE
;
A
#
# COMPACT_ATOMS: atom_id res chain seq x y z
N MET A 1 1.83 32.97 41.13
CA MET A 1 2.99 32.74 40.23
C MET A 1 3.83 31.48 40.55
N SER A 2 3.89 30.95 41.78
CA SER A 2 4.73 29.78 42.11
C SER A 2 4.21 28.45 41.54
N LEU A 3 2.88 28.27 41.45
CA LEU A 3 2.30 26.99 41.00
C LEU A 3 2.61 26.67 39.53
N CYS A 4 2.67 27.67 38.64
CA CYS A 4 2.79 27.39 37.21
C CYS A 4 4.21 27.20 36.70
N LYS A 5 5.23 27.61 37.48
CA LYS A 5 6.63 27.23 37.21
C LYS A 5 6.86 25.72 37.35
N LYS A 6 6.06 25.02 38.15
CA LYS A 6 6.21 23.58 38.39
C LYS A 6 5.41 22.70 37.42
N ILE A 7 4.33 23.20 36.82
CA ILE A 7 3.40 22.39 36.01
C ILE A 7 3.79 22.41 34.52
N PHE A 8 4.21 23.55 33.99
CA PHE A 8 4.57 23.71 32.58
C PHE A 8 5.63 22.73 32.05
N PRO A 9 6.78 22.49 32.71
CA PRO A 9 7.80 21.59 32.18
C PRO A 9 7.32 20.13 32.10
N LYS A 10 6.39 19.73 32.98
CA LYS A 10 5.82 18.37 32.98
C LYS A 10 4.88 18.15 31.79
N ILE A 11 4.05 19.15 31.46
CA ILE A 11 3.14 19.10 30.31
C ILE A 11 3.94 19.10 29.00
N PHE A 12 4.97 19.95 28.89
CA PHE A 12 5.82 19.99 27.70
C PHE A 12 6.56 18.66 27.47
N ALA A 13 7.12 18.07 28.53
CA ALA A 13 7.75 16.75 28.43
C ALA A 13 6.77 15.66 27.99
N ALA A 14 5.53 15.66 28.51
CA ALA A 14 4.52 14.70 28.11
C ALA A 14 4.10 14.85 26.63
N LEU A 15 3.92 16.09 26.15
CA LEU A 15 3.61 16.38 24.75
C LEU A 15 4.76 16.00 23.81
N LEU A 16 6.01 16.26 24.21
CA LEU A 16 7.19 15.86 23.45
C LEU A 16 7.28 14.33 23.32
N VAL A 17 7.05 13.60 24.42
CA VAL A 17 7.01 12.12 24.40
C VAL A 17 5.89 11.62 23.50
N LEU A 18 4.69 12.22 23.57
CA LEU A 18 3.57 11.85 22.70
C LEU A 18 3.90 12.09 21.22
N PHE A 19 4.55 13.20 20.88
CA PHE A 19 4.99 13.51 19.52
C PHE A 19 6.07 12.55 19.02
N LEU A 20 7.04 12.18 19.87
CA LEU A 20 8.06 11.18 19.55
C LEU A 20 7.46 9.78 19.34
N ILE A 21 6.44 9.40 20.13
CA ILE A 21 5.72 8.14 19.94
C ILE A 21 4.91 8.18 18.62
N ALA A 22 4.23 9.29 18.33
CA ALA A 22 3.44 9.43 17.10
C ALA A 22 4.31 9.40 15.83
N SER A 23 5.51 9.98 15.87
CA SER A 23 6.47 9.92 14.76
C SER A 23 7.11 8.54 14.60
N ALA A 24 7.34 7.80 15.69
CA ALA A 24 7.80 6.41 15.63
C ALA A 24 6.73 5.43 15.08
N LEU A 25 5.47 5.85 15.00
CA LEU A 25 4.39 5.09 14.36
C LEU A 25 4.24 5.39 12.87
N ALA A 26 5.07 6.27 12.30
CA ALA A 26 5.16 6.38 10.84
C ALA A 26 5.50 4.99 10.31
N SER A 27 4.58 4.41 9.54
CA SER A 27 4.70 3.04 9.04
C SER A 27 5.96 2.97 8.18
N GLU A 28 6.98 2.31 8.70
CA GLU A 28 8.18 1.99 7.95
C GLU A 28 7.74 1.07 6.81
N GLU A 29 8.03 1.48 5.58
CA GLU A 29 7.87 0.65 4.40
C GLU A 29 8.72 -0.61 4.59
N ARG A 30 8.12 -1.79 4.36
CA ARG A 30 8.79 -3.08 4.54
C ARG A 30 8.72 -3.88 3.25
N GLU A 31 9.64 -4.83 3.10
CA GLU A 31 9.53 -5.86 2.09
C GLU A 31 8.32 -6.75 2.42
N ILE A 32 7.36 -6.80 1.50
CA ILE A 32 6.14 -7.59 1.60
C ILE A 32 6.03 -8.56 0.43
N ILE A 33 5.17 -9.55 0.60
CA ILE A 33 4.63 -10.38 -0.47
C ILE A 33 3.17 -9.97 -0.64
N GLN A 34 2.80 -9.48 -1.82
CA GLN A 34 1.41 -9.30 -2.21
C GLN A 34 0.86 -10.61 -2.77
N LEU A 35 -0.13 -11.16 -2.08
CA LEU A 35 -0.87 -12.36 -2.48
C LEU A 35 -2.16 -11.93 -3.18
N SER A 36 -2.31 -12.26 -4.47
CA SER A 36 -3.60 -12.14 -5.17
C SER A 36 -4.27 -13.51 -5.20
N ILE A 37 -5.41 -13.64 -4.52
CA ILE A 37 -6.10 -14.90 -4.30
C ILE A 37 -7.47 -14.84 -4.98
N SER A 38 -7.69 -15.69 -5.97
CA SER A 38 -9.00 -15.88 -6.58
C SER A 38 -9.75 -17.01 -5.89
N TYR A 39 -11.07 -16.87 -5.77
CA TYR A 39 -11.91 -17.86 -5.08
C TYR A 39 -13.33 -17.86 -5.62
N ASP A 40 -14.00 -19.01 -5.55
CA ASP A 40 -15.45 -19.07 -5.77
C ASP A 40 -16.23 -18.71 -4.50
N ILE A 41 -17.49 -18.26 -4.65
CA ILE A 41 -18.34 -17.83 -3.52
C ILE A 41 -18.58 -18.90 -2.43
N ASN A 42 -18.37 -20.17 -2.76
CA ASN A 42 -18.53 -21.31 -1.84
C ASN A 42 -17.19 -21.81 -1.27
N PHE A 43 -16.07 -21.22 -1.69
CA PHE A 43 -14.71 -21.64 -1.37
C PHE A 43 -14.48 -23.13 -1.69
N ASN A 44 -15.09 -23.65 -2.75
CA ASN A 44 -14.75 -24.96 -3.31
C ASN A 44 -13.50 -24.90 -4.17
N LYS A 45 -13.19 -23.71 -4.70
CA LYS A 45 -12.02 -23.41 -5.51
C LYS A 45 -11.35 -22.15 -4.96
N VAL A 46 -10.08 -22.27 -4.60
CA VAL A 46 -9.24 -21.14 -4.18
C VAL A 46 -7.90 -21.31 -4.89
N GLU A 47 -7.44 -20.28 -5.57
CA GLU A 47 -6.20 -20.26 -6.33
C GLU A 47 -5.38 -19.02 -5.95
N LEU A 48 -4.06 -19.18 -5.89
CA LEU A 48 -3.14 -18.06 -5.80
C LEU A 48 -2.88 -17.55 -7.22
N SER A 49 -3.64 -16.55 -7.66
CA SER A 49 -3.64 -16.07 -9.04
C SER A 49 -2.36 -15.32 -9.39
N ALA A 50 -1.84 -14.51 -8.48
CA ALA A 50 -0.57 -13.80 -8.66
C ALA A 50 0.15 -13.63 -7.32
N LEU A 51 1.47 -13.49 -7.39
CA LEU A 51 2.35 -13.37 -6.24
C LEU A 51 3.47 -12.40 -6.59
N LYS A 52 3.75 -11.41 -5.74
CA LYS A 52 4.87 -10.50 -6.01
C LYS A 52 5.52 -10.02 -4.72
N ALA A 53 6.85 -10.01 -4.66
CA ALA A 53 7.59 -9.37 -3.56
C ALA A 53 7.88 -7.91 -3.90
N MET A 54 7.43 -6.97 -3.06
CA MET A 54 7.50 -5.53 -3.32
C MET A 54 7.72 -4.76 -2.00
N PRO A 55 8.20 -3.51 -2.05
CA PRO A 55 8.07 -2.60 -0.92
C PRO A 55 6.58 -2.30 -0.65
N GLY A 56 6.20 -2.18 0.61
CA GLY A 56 4.84 -1.76 0.94
C GLY A 56 4.45 -1.94 2.39
N TYR A 57 3.14 -1.99 2.62
CA TYR A 57 2.52 -2.07 3.93
C TYR A 57 1.80 -3.41 4.12
N LEU A 58 1.89 -3.94 5.33
CA LEU A 58 1.18 -5.15 5.72
C LEU A 58 -0.33 -4.91 5.73
N SER A 59 -1.09 -5.92 5.32
CA SER A 59 -2.54 -5.90 5.53
C SER A 59 -2.85 -5.91 7.02
N GLU A 60 -3.90 -5.19 7.40
CA GLU A 60 -4.40 -5.20 8.77
C GLU A 60 -5.22 -6.46 9.02
N GLU A 61 -5.28 -6.89 10.29
CA GLU A 61 -6.12 -8.01 10.70
C GLU A 61 -7.60 -7.60 10.62
N GLU A 62 -8.39 -8.32 9.82
CA GLU A 62 -9.81 -8.02 9.63
C GLU A 62 -10.66 -8.76 10.67
N LYS A 63 -11.52 -8.03 11.39
CA LYS A 63 -12.42 -8.56 12.43
C LYS A 63 -13.87 -8.14 12.14
N PRO A 64 -14.79 -9.07 11.79
CA PRO A 64 -14.59 -10.51 11.69
C PRO A 64 -13.97 -10.93 10.34
N GLY A 65 -12.89 -11.72 10.39
CA GLY A 65 -12.37 -12.45 9.22
C GLY A 65 -12.87 -13.91 9.21
N ASN A 66 -13.08 -14.47 8.03
CA ASN A 66 -13.58 -15.85 7.82
C ASN A 66 -12.50 -16.86 7.38
N ALA A 67 -11.25 -16.39 7.27
CA ALA A 67 -10.09 -17.22 6.98
C ALA A 67 -8.83 -16.71 7.69
N THR A 68 -7.91 -17.64 7.95
CA THR A 68 -6.57 -17.36 8.45
C THR A 68 -5.55 -17.76 7.40
N ILE A 69 -4.66 -16.84 7.06
CA ILE A 69 -3.53 -17.06 6.15
C ILE A 69 -2.27 -17.27 6.99
N TYR A 70 -1.58 -18.37 6.73
CA TYR A 70 -0.29 -18.73 7.31
C TYR A 70 0.79 -18.65 6.24
N LEU A 71 1.88 -17.97 6.57
CA LEU A 71 3.12 -18.03 5.80
C LEU A 71 4.06 -19.01 6.48
N LEU A 72 4.52 -20.03 5.75
CA LEU A 72 5.28 -21.14 6.29
C LEU A 72 6.67 -21.23 5.65
N SER A 73 7.66 -21.67 6.42
CA SER A 73 9.01 -21.95 5.93
C SER A 73 9.09 -23.30 5.20
N ASN A 74 10.26 -23.61 4.60
CA ASN A 74 10.55 -24.91 4.00
C ASN A 74 10.39 -26.08 5.00
N GLU A 75 10.59 -25.83 6.29
CA GLU A 75 10.44 -26.82 7.37
C GLU A 75 9.00 -26.89 7.90
N GLY A 76 8.07 -26.13 7.32
CA GLY A 76 6.69 -26.00 7.80
C GLY A 76 6.54 -25.12 9.05
N THR A 77 7.59 -24.38 9.45
CA THR A 77 7.51 -23.47 10.60
C THR A 77 6.71 -22.23 10.24
N LYS A 78 5.78 -21.82 11.11
CA LYS A 78 4.97 -20.61 10.92
C LYS A 78 5.83 -19.35 11.05
N LEU A 79 5.97 -18.61 9.96
CA LEU A 79 6.67 -17.33 9.89
C LEU A 79 5.75 -16.16 10.19
N TYR A 80 4.51 -16.23 9.71
CA TYR A 80 3.52 -15.16 9.86
C TYR A 80 2.09 -15.72 9.85
N GLU A 81 1.15 -14.98 10.44
CA GLU A 81 -0.27 -15.30 10.50
C GLU A 81 -1.11 -14.02 10.43
N ILE A 82 -2.14 -14.03 9.59
CA ILE A 82 -3.12 -12.94 9.51
C ILE A 82 -4.53 -13.49 9.30
N ARG A 83 -5.51 -12.90 10.00
CA ARG A 83 -6.92 -13.18 9.79
C ARG A 83 -7.51 -12.18 8.80
N VAL A 84 -8.16 -12.69 7.75
CA VAL A 84 -8.71 -11.88 6.65
C VAL A 84 -10.17 -12.26 6.38
N ALA A 85 -10.95 -11.33 5.87
CA ALA A 85 -12.29 -11.55 5.36
C ALA A 85 -12.26 -11.70 3.83
N PHE A 86 -12.67 -12.87 3.38
CA PHE A 86 -13.11 -13.12 2.02
C PHE A 86 -14.59 -12.76 1.95
N ILE A 87 -14.87 -11.52 1.54
CA ILE A 87 -16.22 -11.01 1.36
C ILE A 87 -16.81 -11.53 0.07
N GLN A 88 -18.09 -11.87 0.07
CA GLN A 88 -18.77 -12.11 -1.21
C GLN A 88 -18.71 -10.82 -2.03
N PRO A 89 -18.30 -10.89 -3.30
CA PRO A 89 -18.16 -9.72 -4.14
C PRO A 89 -19.47 -8.93 -4.16
N THR A 90 -19.35 -7.60 -4.06
CA THR A 90 -20.48 -6.70 -3.96
C THR A 90 -21.37 -6.79 -5.20
N VAL A 91 -22.69 -6.69 -4.97
CA VAL A 91 -23.69 -6.71 -6.03
C VAL A 91 -23.48 -5.50 -6.93
N LEU A 92 -23.20 -5.73 -8.21
CA LEU A 92 -23.35 -4.71 -9.22
C LEU A 92 -24.85 -4.54 -9.49
N ILE A 93 -25.48 -3.63 -8.76
CA ILE A 93 -26.85 -3.22 -9.04
C ILE A 93 -26.76 -2.28 -10.23
N SER A 94 -27.19 -2.75 -11.41
CA SER A 94 -27.45 -1.83 -12.52
C SER A 94 -28.58 -0.90 -12.09
N PRO A 95 -28.38 0.43 -12.09
CA PRO A 95 -29.43 1.34 -11.67
C PRO A 95 -30.66 1.13 -12.57
N PRO A 96 -31.88 1.18 -12.00
CA PRO A 96 -33.10 1.11 -12.78
C PRO A 96 -33.09 2.22 -13.84
N ARG A 97 -33.50 1.90 -15.07
CA ARG A 97 -33.72 2.94 -16.08
C ARG A 97 -35.12 3.49 -15.88
N ILE A 98 -35.24 4.81 -15.79
CA ILE A 98 -36.54 5.47 -15.81
C ILE A 98 -36.82 5.80 -17.27
N ASP A 99 -37.93 5.31 -17.78
CA ASP A 99 -38.47 5.76 -19.06
C ASP A 99 -38.91 7.21 -18.92
N THR A 100 -38.26 8.09 -19.67
CA THR A 100 -38.50 9.53 -19.59
C THR A 100 -39.86 9.93 -20.16
N ASP A 101 -40.44 9.12 -21.04
CA ASP A 101 -41.70 9.43 -21.72
C ASP A 101 -42.90 8.99 -20.87
N THR A 102 -42.76 7.84 -20.20
CA THR A 102 -43.84 7.27 -19.37
C THR A 102 -43.66 7.52 -17.87
N ASN A 103 -42.50 8.01 -17.45
CA ASN A 103 -42.08 8.12 -16.05
C ASN A 103 -42.22 6.80 -15.27
N THR A 104 -42.06 5.67 -15.97
CA THR A 104 -42.09 4.34 -15.37
C THR A 104 -40.67 3.78 -15.24
N VAL A 105 -40.44 2.96 -14.21
CA VAL A 105 -39.19 2.23 -14.07
C VAL A 105 -39.20 1.03 -15.02
N ILE A 106 -38.27 1.01 -15.98
CA ILE A 106 -38.06 -0.10 -16.92
C ILE A 106 -36.80 -0.87 -16.52
N GLY A 107 -36.99 -2.15 -16.19
CA GLY A 107 -35.92 -3.12 -15.91
C GLY A 107 -36.21 -3.96 -14.68
N ASP A 108 -35.89 -5.26 -14.76
CA ASP A 108 -35.93 -6.17 -13.62
C ASP A 108 -34.68 -6.00 -12.75
N TYR A 109 -34.87 -5.91 -11.43
CA TYR A 109 -33.78 -5.90 -10.45
C TYR A 109 -33.22 -7.31 -10.28
N ASN A 110 -32.46 -7.77 -11.26
CA ASN A 110 -31.69 -9.01 -11.12
C ASN A 110 -30.31 -8.65 -10.55
N ALA A 111 -30.14 -8.87 -9.25
CA ALA A 111 -28.83 -8.83 -8.61
C ALA A 111 -27.96 -9.94 -9.23
N ILE A 112 -26.94 -9.55 -10.01
CA ILE A 112 -25.94 -10.50 -10.52
C ILE A 112 -24.83 -10.55 -9.49
N TYR A 113 -24.72 -11.70 -8.82
CA TYR A 113 -23.59 -12.01 -7.95
C TYR A 113 -22.52 -12.68 -8.81
N PRO A 114 -21.29 -12.14 -8.89
CA PRO A 114 -20.24 -12.87 -9.55
C PRO A 114 -19.93 -14.12 -8.73
N ASN A 115 -19.74 -15.25 -9.43
CA ASN A 115 -19.46 -16.54 -8.80
C ASN A 115 -18.04 -16.63 -8.26
N GLU A 116 -17.19 -15.65 -8.58
CA GLU A 116 -15.78 -15.59 -8.24
C GLU A 116 -15.44 -14.22 -7.64
N GLY A 117 -14.49 -14.20 -6.72
CA GLY A 117 -13.93 -13.01 -6.10
C GLY A 117 -12.41 -13.01 -6.18
N LEU A 118 -11.82 -11.82 -5.99
CA LEU A 118 -10.39 -11.61 -5.86
C LEU A 118 -10.11 -10.95 -4.51
N LYS A 119 -9.13 -11.45 -3.77
CA LYS A 119 -8.65 -10.85 -2.52
C LYS A 119 -7.15 -10.60 -2.65
N GLN A 120 -6.73 -9.38 -2.37
CA GLN A 120 -5.32 -9.05 -2.21
C GLN A 120 -4.97 -9.00 -0.73
N VAL A 121 -3.86 -9.62 -0.34
CA VAL A 121 -3.35 -9.63 1.02
C VAL A 121 -1.84 -9.42 1.00
N ASN A 122 -1.37 -8.43 1.74
CA ASN A 122 0.05 -8.15 1.89
C ASN A 122 0.55 -8.78 3.18
N VAL A 123 1.52 -9.68 3.08
CA VAL A 123 2.20 -10.34 4.21
C VAL A 123 3.69 -9.99 4.21
N PRO A 124 4.44 -10.12 5.31
CA PRO A 124 5.86 -9.80 5.29
C PRO A 124 6.64 -10.77 4.40
N TYR A 125 7.66 -10.27 3.70
CA TYR A 125 8.59 -11.11 2.95
C TYR A 125 9.62 -11.75 3.90
N TYR A 126 9.84 -13.05 3.72
CA TYR A 126 10.92 -13.78 4.38
C TYR A 126 11.62 -14.65 3.33
N LYS A 127 12.95 -14.61 3.28
CA LYS A 127 13.73 -15.41 2.33
C LYS A 127 13.50 -16.91 2.45
N GLN A 128 13.17 -17.40 3.65
CA GLN A 128 12.83 -18.81 3.88
C GLN A 128 11.35 -19.15 3.68
N ALA A 129 10.51 -18.21 3.24
CA ALA A 129 9.10 -18.47 2.96
C ALA A 129 8.95 -19.44 1.79
N ALA A 130 8.18 -20.50 2.01
CA ALA A 130 8.10 -21.63 1.09
C ALA A 130 6.68 -21.91 0.62
N SER A 131 5.71 -21.73 1.50
CA SER A 131 4.30 -21.94 1.18
C SER A 131 3.39 -20.97 1.90
N VAL A 132 2.24 -20.73 1.28
CA VAL A 132 1.10 -20.02 1.87
C VAL A 132 0.00 -21.04 2.12
N LYS A 133 -0.52 -21.08 3.34
CA LYS A 133 -1.66 -21.91 3.70
C LYS A 133 -2.84 -21.03 4.11
N ILE A 134 -4.01 -21.29 3.54
CA ILE A 134 -5.27 -20.59 3.83
C ILE A 134 -6.21 -21.57 4.53
N LEU A 135 -6.63 -21.25 5.75
CA LEU A 135 -7.57 -22.03 6.55
C LEU A 135 -8.86 -21.25 6.77
N PHE A 136 -9.96 -21.70 6.18
CA PHE A 136 -11.29 -21.11 6.37
C PHE A 136 -11.96 -21.66 7.63
N ASP A 137 -12.83 -20.87 8.28
CA ASP A 137 -13.54 -21.25 9.52
C ASP A 137 -14.36 -22.55 9.40
N LYS A 138 -14.71 -22.97 8.17
CA LYS A 138 -15.39 -24.24 7.88
C LYS A 138 -14.43 -25.42 7.72
N ASN A 139 -13.21 -25.32 8.23
CA ASN A 139 -12.13 -26.30 8.12
C ASN A 139 -11.76 -26.67 6.67
N LYS A 140 -11.96 -25.76 5.72
CA LYS A 140 -11.41 -25.91 4.36
C LYS A 140 -10.00 -25.35 4.34
N GLU A 141 -9.08 -26.10 3.78
CA GLU A 141 -7.66 -25.76 3.74
C GLU A 141 -7.14 -25.78 2.30
N PHE A 142 -6.34 -24.78 1.95
CA PHE A 142 -5.64 -24.68 0.69
C PHE A 142 -4.18 -24.32 0.96
N ALA A 143 -3.25 -24.95 0.27
CA ALA A 143 -1.82 -24.68 0.41
C ALA A 143 -1.18 -24.47 -0.96
N PHE A 144 -0.38 -23.44 -1.08
CA PHE A 144 0.27 -23.04 -2.32
C PHE A 144 1.78 -22.94 -2.10
N PRO A 145 2.61 -23.69 -2.85
CA PRO A 145 4.05 -23.47 -2.86
C PRO A 145 4.34 -22.11 -3.51
N ILE A 146 5.18 -21.31 -2.86
CA ILE A 146 5.53 -19.96 -3.32
C ILE A 146 7.02 -19.78 -3.56
N ALA A 147 7.90 -20.64 -3.02
CA ALA A 147 9.36 -20.49 -3.17
C ALA A 147 9.78 -20.38 -4.64
N GLU A 148 9.39 -21.36 -5.47
CA GLU A 148 9.72 -21.41 -6.90
C GLU A 148 9.01 -20.33 -7.73
N ARG A 149 7.95 -19.71 -7.20
CA ARG A 149 7.29 -18.57 -7.87
C ARG A 149 7.98 -17.25 -7.55
N LEU A 150 8.59 -17.14 -6.37
CA LEU A 150 9.31 -15.95 -5.94
C LEU A 150 10.72 -15.89 -6.52
N CYS A 151 11.38 -17.04 -6.69
CA CYS A 151 12.66 -17.15 -7.38
C CYS A 151 12.97 -18.61 -7.73
N ASN A 152 12.94 -18.97 -9.01
CA ASN A 152 13.30 -20.30 -9.48
C ASN A 152 14.76 -20.43 -9.95
N ASN A 153 15.51 -19.32 -10.01
CA ASN A 153 16.92 -19.26 -10.43
C ASN A 153 17.16 -19.82 -11.85
N ASN A 154 16.22 -19.59 -12.78
CA ASN A 154 16.32 -20.06 -14.16
C ASN A 154 17.14 -19.11 -15.09
N ASN A 155 17.69 -18.02 -14.54
CA ASN A 155 18.38 -16.92 -15.24
C ASN A 155 17.48 -16.06 -16.15
N SER A 156 16.17 -16.08 -15.90
CA SER A 156 15.16 -15.24 -16.55
C SER A 156 14.24 -14.69 -15.46
N CYS A 157 13.88 -13.41 -15.55
CA CYS A 157 12.92 -12.82 -14.62
C CYS A 157 11.49 -13.19 -15.05
N ASP A 158 10.84 -14.07 -14.30
CA ASP A 158 9.46 -14.50 -14.56
C ASP A 158 8.41 -13.54 -13.95
N GLU A 159 7.13 -13.69 -14.32
CA GLU A 159 6.05 -12.73 -13.99
C GLU A 159 5.86 -12.46 -12.48
N ASP A 160 6.02 -13.49 -11.64
CA ASP A 160 5.88 -13.39 -10.18
C ASP A 160 7.21 -13.03 -9.46
N GLU A 161 8.33 -13.03 -10.18
CA GLU A 161 9.65 -12.71 -9.63
C GLU A 161 9.90 -11.20 -9.62
N SER A 162 10.71 -10.70 -8.70
CA SER A 162 11.10 -9.29 -8.64
C SER A 162 12.55 -9.14 -8.22
N ALA A 163 13.13 -7.96 -8.41
CA ALA A 163 14.49 -7.66 -7.96
C ALA A 163 14.68 -7.86 -6.43
N LEU A 164 13.58 -7.80 -5.67
CA LEU A 164 13.58 -8.05 -4.22
C LEU A 164 13.63 -9.54 -3.86
N SER A 165 12.90 -10.40 -4.60
CA SER A 165 12.84 -11.83 -4.29
C SER A 165 13.85 -12.68 -5.03
N CYS A 166 14.28 -12.25 -6.22
CA CYS A 166 15.12 -13.05 -7.10
C CYS A 166 16.27 -12.24 -7.71
N LYS A 167 17.43 -12.90 -7.84
CA LYS A 167 18.62 -12.29 -8.45
C LYS A 167 18.56 -12.22 -9.97
N ASP A 168 17.66 -13.00 -10.58
CA ASP A 168 17.49 -13.05 -12.03
C ASP A 168 16.77 -11.80 -12.57
N CYS A 169 16.12 -11.05 -11.67
CA CYS A 169 15.51 -9.76 -11.93
C CYS A 169 16.48 -8.64 -11.53
N GLU A 170 17.00 -7.91 -12.53
CA GLU A 170 17.82 -6.72 -12.31
C GLU A 170 16.91 -5.51 -12.05
N ALA A 171 17.29 -4.61 -11.15
CA ALA A 171 16.47 -3.43 -10.79
C ALA A 171 16.34 -2.40 -11.92
N ASP A 172 17.16 -2.49 -12.97
CA ASP A 172 17.08 -1.64 -14.17
C ASP A 172 16.19 -2.24 -15.27
N LYS A 173 15.53 -3.38 -15.01
CA LYS A 173 14.62 -4.04 -15.93
C LYS A 173 13.19 -3.91 -15.45
N GLN A 174 12.29 -3.98 -16.42
CA GLN A 174 10.87 -3.92 -16.16
C GLN A 174 10.40 -5.21 -15.48
N ASP A 175 10.00 -5.12 -14.21
CA ASP A 175 9.43 -6.21 -13.42
C ASP A 175 7.99 -5.92 -12.93
N GLY A 176 7.44 -4.76 -13.25
CA GLY A 176 6.09 -4.33 -12.88
C GLY A 176 5.98 -3.76 -11.47
N ILE A 177 7.08 -3.59 -10.74
CA ILE A 177 7.13 -2.92 -9.44
C ILE A 177 8.02 -1.69 -9.55
N CYS A 178 7.49 -0.54 -9.15
CA CYS A 178 8.32 0.63 -8.95
C CYS A 178 9.02 0.58 -7.58
N VAL A 179 10.34 0.47 -7.59
CA VAL A 179 11.23 0.58 -6.44
C VAL A 179 11.90 1.95 -6.44
N ALA A 180 11.32 2.92 -5.72
CA ALA A 180 11.82 4.29 -5.63
C ALA A 180 13.01 4.43 -4.65
N ALA A 181 14.04 3.58 -4.80
CA ALA A 181 15.28 3.67 -4.04
C ALA A 181 16.19 4.78 -4.61
N GLN A 182 17.06 5.36 -3.78
CA GLN A 182 18.11 6.26 -4.24
C GLN A 182 19.44 5.48 -4.26
N ASP A 183 19.61 4.63 -5.25
CA ASP A 183 20.74 3.69 -5.38
C ASP A 183 21.58 3.90 -6.66
N GLY A 184 21.20 4.88 -7.49
CA GLY A 184 21.83 5.21 -8.76
C GLY A 184 21.33 4.39 -9.94
N ILE A 185 20.30 3.56 -9.74
CA ILE A 185 19.65 2.76 -10.79
C ILE A 185 18.25 3.35 -11.02
N CYS A 186 17.93 3.68 -12.26
CA CYS A 186 16.58 4.12 -12.62
C CYS A 186 15.71 2.89 -12.90
N ASP A 187 14.69 2.69 -12.08
CA ASP A 187 13.66 1.68 -12.23
C ASP A 187 12.68 2.07 -13.36
N PRO A 188 12.59 1.26 -14.43
CA PRO A 188 11.75 1.58 -15.59
C PRO A 188 10.23 1.49 -15.32
N ASP A 189 9.79 0.85 -14.23
CA ASP A 189 8.38 0.77 -13.82
C ASP A 189 7.93 1.97 -13.00
N CYS A 190 8.87 2.80 -12.53
CA CYS A 190 8.53 4.02 -11.83
C CYS A 190 8.02 5.13 -12.76
N PHE A 191 6.93 5.79 -12.34
CA PHE A 191 6.51 7.03 -12.98
C PHE A 191 7.63 8.07 -12.87
N ARG A 192 7.78 8.91 -13.90
CA ARG A 192 8.82 9.93 -13.98
C ARG A 192 8.85 10.81 -12.73
N GLY A 193 10.00 10.82 -12.03
CA GLY A 193 10.23 11.60 -10.82
C GLY A 193 9.74 10.97 -9.52
N VAL A 194 9.19 9.75 -9.58
CA VAL A 194 8.93 8.92 -8.39
C VAL A 194 10.23 8.29 -7.92
N ASP A 195 10.95 7.65 -8.84
CA ASP A 195 12.33 7.23 -8.61
C ASP A 195 13.29 8.46 -8.69
N PRO A 196 14.04 8.76 -7.61
CA PRO A 196 15.02 9.85 -7.58
C PRO A 196 16.11 9.76 -8.65
N ASP A 197 16.47 8.56 -9.10
CA ASP A 197 17.52 8.29 -10.07
C ASP A 197 17.02 8.34 -11.52
N CYS A 198 15.70 8.23 -11.73
CA CYS A 198 15.06 8.45 -13.04
C CYS A 198 14.86 9.92 -13.40
N ILE A 199 15.33 10.86 -12.59
CA ILE A 199 15.36 12.27 -12.97
C ILE A 199 16.38 12.39 -14.10
N PRO A 200 16.01 12.89 -15.29
CA PRO A 200 16.98 13.22 -16.31
C PRO A 200 17.86 14.30 -15.70
N THR A 201 19.01 13.92 -15.16
CA THR A 201 20.09 14.84 -14.85
C THR A 201 20.24 15.62 -16.14
N ALA A 202 19.99 16.92 -16.07
CA ALA A 202 20.12 17.80 -17.22
C ALA A 202 21.49 17.50 -17.80
N GLN A 203 21.52 16.70 -18.86
CA GLN A 203 22.75 16.14 -19.38
C GLN A 203 23.57 17.37 -19.68
N THR A 204 24.68 17.55 -18.96
CA THR A 204 25.66 18.58 -19.28
C THR A 204 25.88 18.41 -20.77
N PRO A 205 25.47 19.38 -21.62
CA PRO A 205 25.25 19.13 -23.02
C PRO A 205 26.57 18.63 -23.61
N THR A 206 26.63 17.32 -23.83
CA THR A 206 27.71 16.73 -24.59
C THR A 206 27.45 17.24 -26.00
N ALA A 207 28.36 18.07 -26.49
CA ALA A 207 28.25 18.78 -27.74
C ALA A 207 28.22 17.80 -28.92
N THR A 208 27.06 17.19 -29.15
CA THR A 208 26.76 16.38 -30.33
C THR A 208 25.97 17.25 -31.29
N GLN A 209 26.49 17.33 -32.52
CA GLN A 209 26.05 18.19 -33.60
C GLN A 209 24.54 18.09 -33.87
N ARG A 210 23.94 19.28 -34.00
CA ARG A 210 22.53 19.53 -34.27
C ARG A 210 22.05 18.93 -35.60
N GLU A 211 20.94 18.23 -35.55
CA GLU A 211 19.94 18.20 -36.61
C GLU A 211 18.65 18.88 -36.08
N PRO A 212 17.89 19.66 -36.89
CA PRO A 212 16.83 20.52 -36.38
C PRO A 212 15.58 19.71 -36.03
N GLN A 213 15.18 19.70 -34.75
CA GLN A 213 13.97 19.03 -34.31
C GLN A 213 12.90 20.03 -33.83
N VAL A 214 11.69 19.80 -34.34
CA VAL A 214 10.46 20.58 -34.21
C VAL A 214 9.97 20.57 -32.76
N THR A 215 9.59 21.76 -32.26
CA THR A 215 9.11 22.01 -30.90
C THR A 215 7.66 21.54 -30.70
N PRO A 216 7.37 20.54 -29.84
CA PRO A 216 6.00 20.28 -29.40
C PRO A 216 5.60 21.22 -28.25
N THR A 217 4.32 21.59 -28.27
CA THR A 217 3.66 22.51 -27.34
C THR A 217 3.49 21.88 -25.95
N PRO A 218 3.76 22.61 -24.85
CA PRO A 218 3.69 22.06 -23.50
C PRO A 218 2.25 21.80 -23.06
N THR A 219 1.94 20.54 -22.75
CA THR A 219 0.72 20.12 -22.06
C THR A 219 0.84 20.47 -20.58
N GLN A 220 -0.11 21.25 -20.06
CA GLN A 220 -0.15 21.62 -18.65
C GLN A 220 -0.58 20.43 -17.80
N VAL A 221 0.30 20.02 -16.89
CA VAL A 221 0.03 19.00 -15.87
C VAL A 221 -0.67 19.68 -14.70
N SER A 222 -1.91 19.27 -14.42
CA SER A 222 -2.62 19.67 -13.21
C SER A 222 -2.04 18.96 -12.01
N THR A 223 -1.38 19.71 -11.13
CA THR A 223 -0.86 19.26 -9.85
C THR A 223 -2.04 18.97 -8.91
N GLU A 224 -2.34 17.69 -8.68
CA GLU A 224 -3.25 17.32 -7.61
C GLU A 224 -2.55 17.53 -6.26
N PHE A 225 -3.06 18.49 -5.49
CA PHE A 225 -2.61 18.75 -4.13
C PHE A 225 -2.98 17.55 -3.25
N SER A 226 -1.99 16.70 -2.98
CA SER A 226 -2.04 15.71 -1.91
C SER A 226 -2.44 16.42 -0.61
N ALA A 227 -3.48 15.91 0.04
CA ALA A 227 -4.03 16.48 1.26
C ALA A 227 -2.99 16.37 2.38
N ILE A 228 -2.10 17.36 2.47
CA ILE A 228 -1.19 17.55 3.60
C ILE A 228 -2.06 17.53 4.84
N SER A 229 -1.87 16.52 5.68
CA SER A 229 -2.57 16.37 6.95
C SER A 229 -2.41 17.66 7.75
N PHE A 230 -3.47 18.48 7.82
CA PHE A 230 -3.47 19.75 8.56
C PHE A 230 -3.53 19.53 10.09
N ILE A 231 -3.62 18.27 10.53
CA ILE A 231 -3.74 17.87 11.94
C ILE A 231 -2.59 18.45 12.81
N PRO A 232 -1.30 18.33 12.45
CA PRO A 232 -0.22 18.96 13.21
C PRO A 232 -0.30 20.49 13.26
N ILE A 233 -0.75 21.14 12.18
CA ILE A 233 -0.89 22.61 12.12
C ILE A 233 -2.04 23.06 13.04
N LEU A 234 -3.18 22.38 12.99
CA LEU A 234 -4.32 22.63 13.88
C LEU A 234 -3.97 22.40 15.35
N LEU A 235 -3.20 21.33 15.66
CA LEU A 235 -2.73 21.05 17.01
C LEU A 235 -1.75 22.15 17.50
N ALA A 236 -0.84 22.61 16.65
CA ALA A 236 0.08 23.70 16.97
C ALA A 236 -0.65 25.02 17.22
N ILE A 237 -1.66 25.36 16.39
CA ILE A 237 -2.51 26.54 16.59
C ILE A 237 -3.30 26.44 17.90
N LEU A 238 -3.88 25.27 18.21
CA LEU A 238 -4.60 25.04 19.46
C LEU A 238 -3.68 25.23 20.67
N LEU A 239 -2.47 24.68 20.63
CA LEU A 239 -1.46 24.86 21.69
C LEU A 239 -1.04 26.33 21.84
N ALA A 240 -0.86 27.05 20.73
CA ALA A 240 -0.55 28.48 20.74
C ALA A 240 -1.69 29.32 21.34
N LEU A 241 -2.95 29.00 21.00
CA LEU A 241 -4.13 29.65 21.58
C LEU A 241 -4.25 29.37 23.07
N LEU A 242 -4.05 28.11 23.50
CA LEU A 242 -4.04 27.74 24.92
C LEU A 242 -2.94 28.50 25.67
N ALA A 243 -1.74 28.64 25.08
CA ALA A 243 -0.65 29.43 25.66
C ALA A 243 -0.99 30.93 25.76
N LEU A 244 -1.65 31.51 24.74
CA LEU A 244 -2.10 32.91 24.74
C LEU A 244 -3.18 33.18 25.80
N LEU A 245 -4.20 32.32 25.88
CA LEU A 245 -5.25 32.40 26.89
C LEU A 245 -4.66 32.27 28.30
N TYR A 246 -3.69 31.37 28.46
CA TYR A 246 -2.96 31.20 29.68
C TYR A 246 -2.16 32.46 30.07
N TYR A 247 -1.50 33.10 29.11
CA TYR A 247 -0.74 34.33 29.31
C TYR A 247 -1.63 35.51 29.73
N LYS A 248 -2.77 35.71 29.06
CA LYS A 248 -3.74 36.76 29.43
C LYS A 248 -4.21 36.62 30.87
N LYS A 249 -4.59 35.41 31.27
CA LYS A 249 -5.04 35.11 32.63
C LYS A 249 -4.00 35.44 33.71
N ILE A 250 -2.70 35.33 33.42
CA ILE A 250 -1.63 35.67 34.37
C ILE A 250 -1.45 37.19 34.51
N LYS A 251 -1.61 37.95 33.43
CA LYS A 251 -1.45 39.41 33.46
C LYS A 251 -2.62 40.15 34.08
N GLY A 252 -3.72 39.47 34.37
CA GLY A 252 -4.91 40.09 34.95
C GLY A 252 -5.69 40.96 33.96
N GLU A 253 -5.53 40.68 32.66
CA GLU A 253 -6.32 41.24 31.56
C GLU A 253 -7.45 40.28 31.14
#